data_AF-A0AAD5NID3-F1
#
_entry.id   AF-A0AAD5NID3-F1
#
_cell.length_a   1.000
_cell.length_b   1.000
_cell.length_c   1.000
_cell.angle_alpha   90.00
_cell.angle_beta   90.00
_cell.angle_gamma   90.00
#
_symmetry.space_group_name_H-M   'P 1'
#
loop_
_entity.id
_entity.type
_entity.pdbx_description
1 polymer ?
#
loop_
_entity_poly.entity_id
_entity_poly.type
_entity_poly.pdbx_seq_one_letter_code
_entity_poly.pdbx_strand_id
1 'polypeptide(L)'
;MVLESYGLEKYLDEHMNSTNYLLRVMKYKGPQTSETKLGLNAHTDKNIVTILFQNQVEGLEVQTKDGQWINVKPSPDCFIAMAWTNGRLYSAYHRVMITGNAARYSAGLFSIPKGGFIIKAPEELVDEEHPRLFKPFDHVEFLGFYYTEAGQRVHSALKTYCGV
;
A
#
# COMPACT_ATOMS: atom_id res chain seq x y z
N MET A 1 -13.67 4.89 -11.75
CA MET A 1 -12.29 4.51 -11.35
C MET A 1 -11.71 5.54 -10.40
N VAL A 2 -10.63 5.24 -9.65
CA VAL A 2 -10.07 6.16 -8.64
C VAL A 2 -9.71 7.53 -9.22
N LEU A 3 -9.02 7.56 -10.36
CA LEU A 3 -8.59 8.82 -10.99
C LEU A 3 -9.81 9.65 -11.44
N GLU A 4 -10.80 9.03 -12.05
CA GLU A 4 -12.06 9.67 -12.45
C GLU A 4 -12.82 10.26 -11.25
N SER A 5 -12.82 9.57 -10.09
CA SER A 5 -13.50 10.09 -8.89
C SER A 5 -12.89 11.37 -8.33
N TYR A 6 -11.68 11.73 -8.79
CA TYR A 6 -11.00 12.98 -8.45
C TYR A 6 -10.84 13.94 -9.64
N GLY A 7 -11.39 13.62 -10.82
CA GLY A 7 -11.19 14.44 -12.04
C GLY A 7 -9.75 14.46 -12.55
N LEU A 8 -9.02 13.34 -12.38
CA LEU A 8 -7.59 13.21 -12.67
C LEU A 8 -7.30 12.34 -13.90
N GLU A 9 -8.25 12.22 -14.82
CA GLU A 9 -8.15 11.36 -16.01
C GLU A 9 -6.95 11.73 -16.90
N LYS A 10 -6.58 13.01 -16.93
CA LYS A 10 -5.40 13.49 -17.67
C LYS A 10 -4.08 12.87 -17.20
N TYR A 11 -4.03 12.28 -16.01
CA TYR A 11 -2.84 11.62 -15.46
C TYR A 11 -2.77 10.12 -15.78
N LEU A 12 -3.76 9.54 -16.48
CA LEU A 12 -3.79 8.11 -16.79
C LEU A 12 -2.55 7.66 -17.60
N ASP A 13 -2.24 8.37 -18.68
CA ASP A 13 -1.09 8.03 -19.53
C ASP A 13 0.24 8.20 -18.80
N GLU A 14 0.38 9.27 -18.00
CA GLU A 14 1.56 9.47 -17.16
C GLU A 14 1.71 8.32 -16.16
N HIS A 15 0.64 7.95 -15.46
CA HIS A 15 0.64 6.85 -14.51
C HIS A 15 1.03 5.52 -15.18
N MET A 16 0.45 5.19 -16.34
CA MET A 16 0.78 3.98 -17.09
C MET A 16 2.25 3.96 -17.53
N ASN A 17 2.77 5.08 -18.03
CA ASN A 17 4.13 5.17 -18.54
C ASN A 17 5.19 5.24 -17.44
N SER A 18 4.83 5.72 -16.25
CA SER A 18 5.73 5.88 -15.09
C SER A 18 5.74 4.68 -14.15
N THR A 19 4.98 3.62 -14.41
CA THR A 19 4.77 2.51 -13.48
C THR A 19 5.34 1.19 -14.01
N ASN A 20 6.02 0.45 -13.14
CA ASN A 20 6.34 -0.96 -13.29
C ASN A 20 5.31 -1.81 -12.53
N TYR A 21 5.05 -3.04 -12.98
CA TYR A 21 4.15 -3.95 -12.30
C TYR A 21 4.90 -5.18 -11.78
N LEU A 22 4.78 -5.44 -10.49
CA LEU A 22 5.33 -6.62 -9.85
C LEU A 22 4.20 -7.58 -9.51
N LEU A 23 4.22 -8.79 -10.09
CA LEU A 23 3.37 -9.89 -9.64
C LEU A 23 4.14 -10.70 -8.59
N ARG A 24 3.56 -10.86 -7.41
CA ARG A 24 4.10 -11.72 -6.35
C ARG A 24 3.09 -12.78 -5.96
N VAL A 25 3.50 -14.05 -6.03
CA VAL A 25 2.73 -15.18 -5.50
C VAL A 25 3.29 -15.54 -4.12
N MET A 26 2.40 -15.72 -3.14
CA MET A 26 2.73 -15.88 -1.73
C MET A 26 2.02 -17.11 -1.17
N LYS A 27 2.73 -17.85 -0.31
CA LYS A 27 2.22 -19.00 0.43
C LYS A 27 2.52 -18.83 1.91
N TYR A 28 1.48 -18.93 2.73
CA TYR A 28 1.58 -18.97 4.18
C TYR A 28 1.14 -20.35 4.65
N LYS A 29 2.02 -21.07 5.36
CA LYS A 29 1.69 -22.38 5.92
C LYS A 29 0.86 -22.18 7.19
N GLY A 30 -0.21 -22.97 7.35
CA GLY A 30 -1.00 -23.01 8.58
C GLY A 30 -0.14 -23.42 9.78
N PRO A 31 -0.37 -22.84 10.97
CA PRO A 31 0.41 -23.09 12.19
C PRO A 31 0.41 -24.54 12.68
N GLN A 32 -0.44 -25.41 12.13
CA GLN A 32 -0.66 -26.79 12.58
C GLN A 32 -1.17 -26.89 14.04
N THR A 33 -1.71 -25.78 14.55
CA THR A 33 -2.27 -25.65 15.90
C THR A 33 -3.54 -24.81 15.83
N SER A 34 -4.31 -24.78 16.92
CA SER A 34 -5.47 -23.88 17.07
C SER A 34 -5.07 -22.42 17.36
N GLU A 35 -3.78 -22.15 17.56
CA GLU A 35 -3.29 -20.81 17.84
C GLU A 35 -3.17 -19.99 16.56
N THR A 36 -3.63 -18.74 16.61
CA THR A 36 -3.42 -17.79 15.52
C THR A 36 -2.00 -17.27 15.57
N LYS A 37 -1.27 -17.33 14.45
CA LYS A 37 0.13 -16.86 14.34
C LYS A 37 0.26 -15.74 13.32
N LEU A 38 1.26 -14.89 13.52
CA LEU A 38 1.59 -13.81 12.60
C LEU A 38 2.26 -14.39 11.34
N GLY A 39 1.63 -14.19 10.19
CA GLY A 39 2.18 -14.55 8.88
C GLY A 39 2.90 -13.39 8.19
N LEU A 40 2.42 -12.16 8.39
CA LEU A 40 3.06 -10.93 7.89
C LEU A 40 2.81 -9.80 8.88
N ASN A 41 3.88 -9.10 9.27
CA ASN A 41 3.82 -7.96 10.18
C ASN A 41 2.89 -6.85 9.63
N ALA A 42 2.31 -6.08 10.53
CA ALA A 42 1.54 -4.89 10.17
C ALA A 42 2.41 -3.89 9.40
N HIS A 43 1.97 -3.51 8.21
CA HIS A 43 2.68 -2.54 7.37
C HIS A 43 1.71 -1.82 6.43
N THR A 44 2.21 -0.76 5.79
CA THR A 44 1.56 -0.12 4.64
C THR A 44 2.40 -0.37 3.40
N ASP A 45 1.72 -0.67 2.31
CA ASP A 45 2.32 -0.80 0.98
C ASP A 45 3.00 0.50 0.55
N LYS A 46 4.11 0.36 -0.19
CA LYS A 46 4.91 1.50 -0.67
C LYS A 46 4.74 1.77 -2.17
N ASN A 47 3.83 1.07 -2.83
CA ASN A 47 3.44 1.23 -4.23
C ASN A 47 2.23 2.17 -4.37
N ILE A 48 1.70 2.35 -5.60
CA ILE A 48 0.53 3.23 -5.87
C ILE A 48 -0.81 2.50 -5.71
N VAL A 49 -0.89 1.23 -6.13
CA VAL A 49 -2.09 0.39 -6.07
C VAL A 49 -1.65 -1.07 -5.90
N THR A 50 -2.37 -1.82 -5.06
CA THR A 50 -2.21 -3.26 -4.87
C THR A 50 -3.52 -3.96 -5.22
N ILE A 51 -3.50 -4.82 -6.24
CA ILE A 51 -4.60 -5.75 -6.48
C ILE A 51 -4.21 -7.08 -5.84
N LEU A 52 -5.04 -7.59 -4.92
CA LEU A 52 -4.75 -8.82 -4.21
C LEU A 52 -5.84 -9.86 -4.48
N PHE A 53 -5.43 -11.02 -4.96
CA PHE A 53 -6.25 -12.21 -5.04
C PHE A 53 -5.82 -13.21 -3.97
N GLN A 54 -6.76 -13.86 -3.30
CA GLN A 54 -6.49 -14.88 -2.28
C GLN A 54 -7.43 -16.08 -2.41
N ASN A 55 -6.99 -17.25 -1.98
CA ASN A 55 -7.86 -18.43 -1.86
C ASN A 55 -8.87 -18.28 -0.71
N GLN A 56 -9.72 -19.27 -0.51
CA GLN A 56 -10.77 -19.29 0.52
C GLN A 56 -10.25 -19.48 1.96
N VAL A 57 -8.98 -19.13 2.21
CA VAL A 57 -8.38 -19.16 3.54
C VAL A 57 -8.20 -17.72 3.99
N GLU A 58 -8.95 -17.34 5.02
CA GLU A 58 -8.88 -16.02 5.63
C GLU A 58 -7.50 -15.74 6.23
N GLY A 59 -7.24 -14.47 6.54
CA GLY A 59 -6.06 -14.08 7.29
C GLY A 59 -5.58 -12.67 7.02
N LEU A 60 -6.00 -12.04 5.93
CA LEU A 60 -5.75 -10.63 5.72
C LEU A 60 -6.56 -9.82 6.72
N GLU A 61 -5.90 -8.99 7.51
CA GLU A 61 -6.54 -8.01 8.36
C GLU A 61 -6.09 -6.61 7.94
N VAL A 62 -7.04 -5.68 7.94
CA VAL A 62 -6.84 -4.27 7.62
C VAL A 62 -7.20 -3.44 8.84
N GLN A 63 -6.39 -2.44 9.16
CA GLN A 63 -6.64 -1.53 10.26
C GLN A 63 -7.52 -0.37 9.79
N THR A 64 -8.61 -0.13 10.48
CA THR A 64 -9.49 1.03 10.26
C THR A 64 -8.85 2.31 10.80
N LYS A 65 -9.40 3.47 10.44
CA LYS A 65 -8.88 4.78 10.88
C LYS A 65 -8.93 4.97 12.41
N ASP A 66 -9.87 4.31 13.08
CA ASP A 66 -10.00 4.26 14.54
C ASP A 66 -9.14 3.17 15.21
N GLY A 67 -8.28 2.50 14.44
CA GLY A 67 -7.26 1.58 14.95
C GLY A 67 -7.73 0.14 15.14
N GLN A 68 -8.98 -0.18 14.80
CA GLN A 68 -9.53 -1.54 14.89
C GLN A 68 -9.06 -2.41 13.73
N TRP A 69 -8.81 -3.69 14.00
CA TRP A 69 -8.44 -4.65 12.97
C TRP A 69 -9.69 -5.39 12.47
N ILE A 70 -9.93 -5.31 11.16
CA ILE A 70 -11.03 -6.01 10.49
C ILE A 70 -10.48 -7.10 9.58
N ASN A 71 -11.09 -8.28 9.63
CA ASN A 71 -10.77 -9.37 8.72
C ASN A 71 -11.36 -9.09 7.34
N VAL A 72 -10.51 -9.15 6.31
CA VAL A 72 -10.92 -9.03 4.92
C VAL A 72 -11.29 -10.41 4.40
N LYS A 73 -12.59 -10.63 4.23
CA LYS A 73 -13.09 -11.84 3.59
C LYS A 73 -12.55 -11.93 2.16
N PRO A 74 -12.19 -13.14 1.68
CA PRO A 74 -11.79 -13.36 0.30
C PRO A 74 -12.84 -12.83 -0.68
N SER A 75 -12.53 -11.70 -1.31
CA SER A 75 -13.25 -11.16 -2.47
C SER A 75 -12.21 -10.75 -3.53
N PRO A 76 -12.60 -10.55 -4.80
CA PRO A 76 -11.72 -10.08 -5.87
C PRO A 76 -11.20 -8.63 -5.70
N ASP A 77 -11.35 -8.02 -4.52
CA ASP A 77 -11.30 -6.57 -4.37
C ASP A 77 -9.88 -6.01 -4.19
N CYS A 78 -9.72 -4.78 -4.69
CA CYS A 78 -8.48 -4.02 -4.85
C CYS A 78 -8.22 -3.09 -3.65
N PHE A 79 -6.94 -2.85 -3.30
CA PHE A 79 -6.52 -1.90 -2.26
C PHE A 79 -5.60 -0.81 -2.85
N ILE A 80 -5.77 0.45 -2.46
CA ILE A 80 -5.18 1.63 -3.15
C ILE A 80 -4.31 2.48 -2.19
N ALA A 81 -3.31 3.22 -2.72
CA ALA A 81 -2.24 3.88 -1.95
C ALA A 81 -2.29 5.41 -1.73
N MET A 82 -1.29 5.89 -0.97
CA MET A 82 -1.25 7.17 -0.23
C MET A 82 -0.64 8.39 -0.93
N ALA A 83 0.59 8.31 -1.44
CA ALA A 83 1.42 9.52 -1.60
C ALA A 83 0.95 10.42 -2.75
N TRP A 84 0.58 9.81 -3.88
CA TRP A 84 0.16 10.54 -5.08
C TRP A 84 -1.15 11.32 -4.87
N THR A 85 -2.04 10.85 -3.98
CA THR A 85 -3.33 11.51 -3.73
C THR A 85 -3.28 12.63 -2.69
N ASN A 86 -2.09 13.09 -2.31
CA ASN A 86 -1.89 14.07 -1.24
C ASN A 86 -2.59 13.69 0.08
N GLY A 87 -2.67 12.39 0.40
CA GLY A 87 -3.35 11.90 1.59
C GLY A 87 -4.88 11.81 1.51
N ARG A 88 -5.51 12.09 0.35
CA ARG A 88 -6.95 11.89 0.16
C ARG A 88 -7.35 10.42 0.26
N LEU A 89 -6.47 9.51 -0.17
CA LEU A 89 -6.63 8.08 0.09
C LEU A 89 -5.77 7.64 1.27
N TYR A 90 -6.39 6.88 2.15
CA TYR A 90 -5.77 6.30 3.33
C TYR A 90 -5.13 4.95 2.97
N SER A 91 -3.80 4.79 3.06
CA SER A 91 -3.25 3.42 3.18
C SER A 91 -3.54 2.94 4.58
N ALA A 92 -4.42 1.97 4.63
CA ALA A 92 -4.60 1.20 5.84
C ALA A 92 -3.36 0.34 6.10
N TYR A 93 -2.96 0.29 7.37
CA TYR A 93 -2.09 -0.78 7.82
C TYR A 93 -2.79 -2.11 7.58
N HIS A 94 -2.04 -3.09 7.14
CA HIS A 94 -2.56 -4.43 6.96
C HIS A 94 -1.53 -5.45 7.45
N ARG A 95 -2.03 -6.59 7.90
CA ARG A 95 -1.23 -7.72 8.39
C ARG A 95 -1.83 -9.03 7.91
N VAL A 96 -1.08 -10.10 8.04
CA VAL A 96 -1.59 -11.45 7.78
C VAL A 96 -1.52 -12.25 9.07
N MET A 97 -2.69 -12.69 9.55
CA MET A 97 -2.86 -13.63 10.66
C MET A 97 -3.21 -15.00 10.08
N ILE A 98 -2.52 -16.05 10.51
CA ILE A 98 -2.74 -17.42 10.01
C ILE A 98 -3.31 -18.26 11.14
N THR A 99 -4.42 -18.94 10.85
CA THR A 99 -5.10 -19.86 11.78
C THR A 99 -5.38 -21.21 11.11
N GLY A 100 -5.49 -22.26 11.90
CA GLY A 100 -5.79 -23.61 11.43
C GLY A 100 -4.66 -24.28 10.62
N ASN A 101 -5.03 -25.27 9.81
CA ASN A 101 -4.06 -26.14 9.12
C ASN A 101 -3.96 -25.87 7.62
N ALA A 102 -4.95 -25.20 7.03
CA ALA A 102 -4.98 -24.90 5.60
C ALA A 102 -3.91 -23.86 5.24
N ALA A 103 -3.27 -24.04 4.09
CA ALA A 103 -2.33 -23.04 3.58
C ALA A 103 -3.09 -21.90 2.90
N ARG A 104 -2.70 -20.66 3.23
CA ARG A 104 -3.19 -19.46 2.54
C ARG A 104 -2.29 -19.19 1.32
N TYR A 105 -2.93 -19.02 0.17
CA TYR A 105 -2.28 -18.65 -1.08
C TYR A 105 -2.83 -17.30 -1.53
N SER A 106 -1.93 -16.41 -1.95
CA SER A 106 -2.34 -15.13 -2.52
C SER A 106 -1.43 -14.69 -3.66
N ALA A 107 -1.98 -13.94 -4.61
CA ALA A 107 -1.26 -13.28 -5.68
C ALA A 107 -1.52 -11.77 -5.58
N GLY A 108 -0.46 -10.98 -5.47
CA GLY A 108 -0.53 -9.52 -5.44
C GLY A 108 0.09 -8.91 -6.69
N LEU A 109 -0.62 -7.99 -7.33
CA LEU A 109 -0.09 -7.12 -8.38
C LEU A 109 0.17 -5.74 -7.78
N PHE A 110 1.43 -5.32 -7.76
CA PHE A 110 1.87 -4.07 -7.15
C PHE A 110 2.32 -3.10 -8.24
N SER A 111 1.74 -1.89 -8.25
CA SER A 111 2.08 -0.84 -9.21
C SER A 111 3.20 0.06 -8.65
N ILE A 112 4.44 -0.22 -9.01
CA ILE A 112 5.65 0.40 -8.47
C ILE A 112 6.09 1.54 -9.39
N PRO A 113 6.22 2.78 -8.90
CA PRO A 113 6.80 3.87 -9.69
C PRO A 113 8.20 3.52 -10.21
N LYS A 114 8.50 3.91 -11.46
CA LYS A 114 9.83 3.74 -12.06
C LYS A 114 10.83 4.67 -11.37
N GLY A 115 12.07 4.20 -11.22
CA GLY A 115 13.17 5.07 -10.80
C GLY A 115 13.38 6.20 -11.79
N GLY A 116 13.67 7.39 -11.27
CA GLY A 116 13.74 8.65 -12.01
C GLY A 116 12.39 9.35 -12.21
N PHE A 117 11.26 8.68 -11.95
CA PHE A 117 9.96 9.33 -11.99
C PHE A 117 9.66 10.02 -10.66
N ILE A 118 9.47 11.34 -10.73
CA ILE A 118 9.18 12.16 -9.56
C ILE A 118 7.70 12.06 -9.23
N ILE A 119 7.41 11.44 -8.08
CA ILE A 119 6.07 11.42 -7.50
C ILE A 119 5.78 12.80 -6.94
N LYS A 120 4.67 13.38 -7.39
CA LYS A 120 4.10 14.61 -6.84
C LYS A 120 2.58 14.50 -6.79
N ALA A 121 1.99 15.11 -5.78
CA ALA A 121 0.55 15.32 -5.75
C ALA A 121 0.12 16.16 -6.97
N PRO A 122 -0.94 15.76 -7.70
CA PRO A 122 -1.61 16.61 -8.68
C PRO A 122 -2.04 17.93 -8.05
N GLU A 123 -1.93 19.02 -8.81
CA GLU A 123 -2.23 20.36 -8.29
C GLU A 123 -3.73 20.50 -7.98
N GLU A 124 -4.60 19.75 -8.66
CA GLU A 124 -6.04 19.69 -8.40
C GLU A 124 -6.38 19.13 -7.01
N LEU A 125 -5.43 18.43 -6.37
CA LEU A 125 -5.62 17.87 -5.04
C LEU A 125 -5.06 18.76 -3.94
N VAL A 126 -4.45 19.89 -4.28
CA VAL A 126 -3.79 20.81 -3.36
C VAL A 126 -4.51 22.16 -3.39
N ASP A 127 -5.06 22.56 -2.24
CA ASP A 127 -5.80 23.82 -2.07
C ASP A 127 -5.61 24.36 -0.65
N GLU A 128 -6.27 25.47 -0.29
CA GLU A 128 -6.18 26.07 1.05
C GLU A 128 -6.73 25.16 2.16
N GLU A 129 -7.72 24.33 1.85
CA GLU A 129 -8.30 23.36 2.79
C GLU A 129 -7.48 22.06 2.87
N HIS A 130 -6.77 21.71 1.79
CA HIS A 130 -5.96 20.51 1.62
C HIS A 130 -4.54 20.87 1.19
N PRO A 131 -3.70 21.43 2.09
CA PRO A 131 -2.35 21.83 1.74
C PRO A 131 -1.48 20.62 1.34
N ARG A 132 -0.38 20.90 0.65
CA ARG A 132 0.57 19.87 0.22
C ARG A 132 1.19 19.18 1.44
N LEU A 133 1.01 17.87 1.54
CA LEU A 133 1.54 17.06 2.65
C LEU A 133 2.92 16.48 2.35
N PHE A 134 3.27 16.37 1.06
CA PHE A 134 4.51 15.74 0.63
C PHE A 134 5.22 16.57 -0.45
N LYS A 135 6.52 16.81 -0.27
CA LYS A 135 7.40 17.36 -1.31
C LYS A 135 7.57 16.34 -2.44
N PRO A 136 7.77 16.77 -3.71
CA PRO A 136 8.08 15.87 -4.81
C PRO A 136 9.29 14.98 -4.49
N PHE A 137 9.23 13.71 -4.84
CA PHE A 137 10.29 12.76 -4.49
C PHE A 137 10.40 11.59 -5.47
N ASP A 138 11.58 10.96 -5.52
CA ASP A 138 11.81 9.73 -6.26
C ASP A 138 11.49 8.50 -5.40
N HIS A 139 10.77 7.53 -5.97
CA HIS A 139 10.36 6.32 -5.26
C HIS A 139 11.52 5.41 -4.85
N VAL A 140 12.52 5.24 -5.72
CA VAL A 140 13.66 4.38 -5.49
C VAL A 140 14.55 4.98 -4.40
N GLU A 141 14.75 6.30 -4.41
CA GLU A 141 15.46 6.99 -3.34
C GLU A 141 14.71 6.88 -2.00
N PHE A 142 13.38 7.04 -2.01
CA PHE A 142 12.56 6.81 -0.81
C PHE A 142 12.71 5.38 -0.27
N LEU A 143 12.68 4.37 -1.13
CA LEU A 143 12.92 2.98 -0.71
C LEU A 143 14.34 2.80 -0.15
N GLY A 144 15.33 3.47 -0.73
CA GLY A 144 16.69 3.52 -0.21
C GLY A 144 16.73 4.01 1.23
N PHE A 145 16.06 5.13 1.54
CA PHE A 145 15.90 5.61 2.91
C PHE A 145 15.14 4.62 3.79
N TYR A 146 14.01 4.08 3.31
CA TYR A 146 13.15 3.19 4.05
C TYR A 146 13.90 1.95 4.58
N TYR A 147 14.78 1.36 3.78
CA TYR A 147 15.55 0.17 4.18
C TYR A 147 16.75 0.47 5.08
N THR A 148 17.04 1.73 5.39
CA THR A 148 18.06 2.08 6.41
C THR A 148 17.55 1.81 7.82
N GLU A 149 18.47 1.68 8.77
CA GLU A 149 18.12 1.55 10.19
C GLU A 149 17.31 2.75 10.71
N ALA A 150 17.63 3.96 10.23
CA ALA A 150 16.88 5.17 10.55
C ALA A 150 15.46 5.12 9.97
N GLY A 151 15.30 4.70 8.72
CA GLY A 151 14.01 4.56 8.05
C GLY A 151 13.07 3.53 8.70
N GLN A 152 13.63 2.45 9.27
CA GLN A 152 12.87 1.43 9.98
C GLN A 152 12.45 1.83 11.40
N ARG A 153 13.14 2.81 12.03
CA ARG A 153 12.85 3.27 13.40
C ARG A 153 11.80 4.38 13.48
N VAL A 154 11.49 5.03 12.36
CA VAL A 154 10.51 6.14 12.34
C VAL A 154 9.09 5.64 12.17
N HIS A 155 8.13 6.32 12.80
CA HIS A 155 6.72 5.97 12.74
C HIS A 155 6.16 5.99 11.31
N SER A 156 6.56 6.98 10.50
CA SER A 156 6.17 7.10 9.09
C SER A 156 7.37 7.48 8.24
N ALA A 157 8.01 6.49 7.63
CA ALA A 157 9.15 6.72 6.74
C ALA A 157 8.83 7.71 5.61
N LEU A 158 7.62 7.65 5.05
CA LEU A 158 7.20 8.56 3.98
C LEU A 158 7.15 10.01 4.48
N LYS A 159 6.48 10.27 5.61
CA LYS A 159 6.43 11.62 6.19
C LYS A 159 7.80 12.13 6.62
N THR A 160 8.65 11.26 7.18
CA THR A 160 10.02 11.65 7.54
C THR A 160 10.85 12.01 6.31
N TYR A 161 10.72 11.26 5.22
CA TYR A 161 11.52 11.45 4.02
C TYR A 161 11.07 12.65 3.18
N CYS A 162 9.75 12.77 2.98
CA CYS A 162 9.16 13.72 2.04
C CYS A 162 8.00 14.55 2.61
N GLY A 163 7.77 14.57 3.93
CA GLY A 163 6.76 15.46 4.52
C GLY A 163 7.09 16.94 4.33
N VAL A 164 6.04 17.76 4.25
CA VAL A 164 6.10 19.23 4.35
C VAL A 164 5.75 19.66 5.77
#